data_AF-A0A1I6LZT0-F1
#
_entry.id   AF-A0A1I6LZT0-F1
#
_cell.length_a   1.000
_cell.length_b   1.000
_cell.length_c   1.000
_cell.angle_alpha   90.00
_cell.angle_beta   90.00
_cell.angle_gamma   90.00
#
_symmetry.space_group_name_H-M   'P 1'
#
loop_
_entity.id
_entity.type
_entity.pdbx_description
1 polymer ?
#
loop_
_entity_poly.entity_id
_entity_poly.type
_entity_poly.pdbx_seq_one_letter_code
_entity_poly.pdbx_strand_id
1 'polypeptide(L)'
;MQSSMKRGVRRMIQIAIVSSLASAAWLPSAFAAQAGDSHIDAVETQAHADWRETMAHSAAPAEGCYQADYPSILWKQVGCNVAPARFHSIPPHPHAHPTALARGATQTTGNGNDYAIQTSTLIKSTTGTFPSVTGVTSEQGVGVPAFGGGGILGPNEYTLQINSNFDGSTAACRSHSGCTVWQQFIYSPDYNVNGQAAVFMQYWLIGYGGTSCPSGFGSDGGGDCYKNSAAVAVPDIPATQLANLKLSGTVVSGGNDTVTFTNGTKAYSISGKDSVLYLAQVWKESEFNVVGNAGGSEAVFNSGSSVTVKVAVNDGSTATPTCAANSGTTGETNNFNLGNCTASGGSTPYIQFTESN
;
A
#
# COMPACT_ATOMS: atom_id res chain seq x y z
N MET A 1 63.35 -11.16 71.34
CA MET A 1 62.75 -9.82 71.41
C MET A 1 61.26 -10.00 71.14
N GLN A 2 60.42 -10.19 72.17
CA GLN A 2 59.79 -9.15 73.01
C GLN A 2 59.06 -8.11 72.14
N SER A 3 57.80 -7.73 72.36
CA SER A 3 56.87 -7.84 73.48
C SER A 3 55.51 -7.32 72.95
N SER A 4 54.33 -7.79 73.38
CA SER A 4 53.50 -7.17 74.44
C SER A 4 52.03 -7.31 73.98
N MET A 5 50.95 -7.48 74.75
CA MET A 5 50.67 -7.66 76.18
C MET A 5 49.25 -8.25 76.31
N LYS A 6 48.98 -8.86 77.45
CA LYS A 6 47.71 -9.48 77.88
C LYS A 6 46.75 -8.49 78.59
N ARG A 7 45.52 -8.98 78.81
CA ARG A 7 44.49 -8.64 79.85
C ARG A 7 43.70 -7.35 79.57
N GLY A 8 42.40 -7.21 79.86
CA GLY A 8 41.34 -7.96 80.55
C GLY A 8 40.14 -6.98 80.60
N VAL A 9 38.86 -7.38 80.67
CA VAL A 9 38.06 -7.55 81.90
C VAL A 9 36.58 -7.56 81.47
N ARG A 10 35.79 -8.37 82.18
CA ARG A 10 34.34 -8.62 82.08
C ARG A 10 33.46 -7.36 82.17
N ARG A 11 32.27 -7.40 81.53
CA ARG A 11 30.98 -7.04 82.15
C ARG A 11 29.81 -7.68 81.39
N MET A 12 29.04 -8.51 82.10
CA MET A 12 27.68 -8.92 81.74
C MET A 12 26.75 -7.73 81.95
N ILE A 13 25.85 -7.46 80.99
CA ILE A 13 24.49 -6.97 81.26
C ILE A 13 23.56 -7.63 80.23
N GLN A 14 22.59 -8.40 80.74
CA GLN A 14 21.47 -8.95 79.99
C GLN A 14 20.45 -7.85 79.67
N ILE A 15 19.98 -7.76 78.43
CA ILE A 15 18.67 -7.19 78.11
C ILE A 15 18.05 -8.07 77.01
N ALA A 16 16.84 -8.53 77.28
CA ALA A 16 16.02 -9.42 76.45
C ALA A 16 15.39 -8.68 75.25
N ILE A 17 14.84 -9.44 74.30
CA ILE A 17 13.48 -9.31 73.69
C ILE A 17 13.44 -9.65 72.17
N VAL A 18 12.59 -10.66 71.90
CA VAL A 18 11.73 -10.94 70.73
C VAL A 18 12.26 -11.70 69.51
N SER A 19 11.74 -12.93 69.44
CA SER A 19 11.61 -13.85 68.33
C SER A 19 10.89 -13.27 67.12
N SER A 20 11.34 -13.58 65.90
CA SER A 20 10.42 -13.76 64.77
C SER A 20 11.02 -14.70 63.73
N LEU A 21 10.31 -15.81 63.50
CA LEU A 21 10.45 -16.72 62.37
C LEU A 21 10.02 -16.01 61.09
N ALA A 22 10.84 -16.03 60.05
CA ALA A 22 10.40 -15.79 58.68
C ALA A 22 10.50 -17.09 57.90
N SER A 23 9.36 -17.76 57.79
CA SER A 23 9.14 -18.89 56.89
C SER A 23 9.45 -18.47 55.45
N ALA A 24 10.24 -19.30 54.76
CA ALA A 24 10.46 -19.19 53.33
C ALA A 24 9.13 -19.42 52.59
N ALA A 25 8.50 -18.33 52.15
CA ALA A 25 7.38 -18.41 51.21
C ALA A 25 7.94 -18.76 49.83
N TRP A 26 7.57 -19.93 49.32
CA TRP A 26 7.69 -20.25 47.90
C TRP A 26 6.81 -19.28 47.13
N LEU A 27 7.42 -18.35 46.39
CA LEU A 27 6.70 -17.54 45.41
C LEU A 27 6.46 -18.42 44.17
N PRO A 28 5.23 -18.54 43.66
CA PRO A 28 4.98 -19.22 42.40
C PRO A 28 5.60 -18.42 41.25
N SER A 29 6.44 -19.08 40.46
CA SER A 29 7.15 -18.54 39.28
C SER A 29 6.24 -18.20 38.08
N ALA A 30 4.97 -17.85 38.31
CA ALA A 30 3.95 -17.72 37.26
C ALA A 30 3.90 -16.35 36.58
N PHE A 31 4.61 -15.32 37.07
CA PHE A 31 4.51 -13.95 36.54
C PHE A 31 5.66 -13.51 35.62
N ALA A 32 6.67 -14.35 35.38
CA ALA A 32 7.79 -14.02 34.47
C ALA A 32 7.54 -14.47 33.02
N ALA A 33 6.63 -15.44 32.79
CA ALA A 33 6.37 -15.99 31.46
C ALA A 33 5.53 -15.05 30.56
N GLN A 34 4.59 -14.31 31.14
CA GLN A 34 3.61 -13.51 30.38
C GLN A 34 4.17 -12.17 29.85
N ALA A 35 5.23 -11.65 30.48
CA ALA A 35 5.96 -10.46 30.01
C ALA A 35 7.03 -10.80 28.94
N GLY A 36 7.52 -12.04 28.91
CA GLY A 36 8.48 -12.51 27.91
C GLY A 36 7.83 -12.75 26.56
N ASP A 37 6.66 -13.40 26.54
CA ASP A 37 5.92 -13.74 25.32
C ASP A 37 5.46 -12.48 24.55
N SER A 38 4.87 -11.52 25.26
CA SER A 38 4.40 -10.25 24.68
C SER A 38 5.52 -9.37 24.12
N HIS A 39 6.73 -9.45 24.69
CA HIS A 39 7.91 -8.75 24.18
C HIS A 39 8.48 -9.44 22.92
N ILE A 40 8.46 -10.77 22.85
CA ILE A 40 8.90 -11.52 21.67
C ILE A 40 7.95 -11.25 20.49
N ASP A 41 6.63 -11.26 20.73
CA ASP A 41 5.62 -10.95 19.70
C ASP A 41 5.78 -9.52 19.14
N ALA A 42 6.05 -8.54 20.00
CA ALA A 42 6.28 -7.17 19.58
C ALA A 42 7.56 -7.03 18.73
N VAL A 43 8.64 -7.72 19.11
CA VAL A 43 9.90 -7.73 18.35
C VAL A 43 9.71 -8.40 16.99
N GLU A 44 9.00 -9.52 16.93
CA GLU A 44 8.73 -10.22 15.68
C GLU A 44 7.82 -9.39 14.75
N THR A 45 6.80 -8.73 15.31
CA THR A 45 5.93 -7.82 14.56
C THR A 45 6.73 -6.67 13.94
N GLN A 46 7.65 -6.06 14.70
CA GLN A 46 8.53 -5.01 14.19
C GLN A 46 9.49 -5.56 13.13
N ALA A 47 10.08 -6.73 13.32
CA ALA A 47 10.98 -7.35 12.35
C ALA A 47 10.27 -7.63 11.01
N HIS A 48 9.01 -8.06 11.04
CA HIS A 48 8.21 -8.23 9.83
C HIS A 48 7.92 -6.88 9.15
N ALA A 49 7.62 -5.82 9.92
CA ALA A 49 7.39 -4.49 9.38
C ALA A 49 8.65 -3.92 8.69
N ASP A 50 9.81 -4.05 9.34
CA ASP A 50 11.11 -3.61 8.82
C ASP A 50 11.52 -4.40 7.57
N TRP A 51 11.24 -5.71 7.57
CA TRP A 51 11.46 -6.55 6.39
C TRP A 51 10.58 -6.11 5.21
N ARG A 52 9.28 -5.85 5.43
CA ARG A 52 8.40 -5.33 4.37
C ARG A 52 8.86 -3.98 3.85
N GLU A 53 9.35 -3.10 4.73
CA GLU A 53 9.95 -1.82 4.33
C GLU A 53 11.20 -2.01 3.47
N THR A 54 12.06 -2.97 3.85
CA THR A 54 13.24 -3.33 3.07
C THR A 54 12.86 -3.87 1.70
N MET A 55 11.92 -4.83 1.63
CA MET A 55 11.49 -5.43 0.37
C MET A 55 10.85 -4.42 -0.58
N ALA A 56 10.04 -3.48 -0.06
CA ALA A 56 9.41 -2.43 -0.86
C ALA A 56 10.41 -1.54 -1.63
N HIS A 57 11.62 -1.37 -1.08
CA HIS A 57 12.68 -0.54 -1.67
C HIS A 57 13.84 -1.35 -2.28
N SER A 58 13.79 -2.67 -2.21
CA SER A 58 14.83 -3.55 -2.74
C SER A 58 14.54 -3.88 -4.20
N ALA A 59 15.38 -3.40 -5.12
CA ALA A 59 15.24 -3.72 -6.53
C ALA A 59 15.52 -5.21 -6.80
N ALA A 60 14.73 -5.82 -7.68
CA ALA A 60 15.03 -7.14 -8.21
C ALA A 60 16.27 -7.09 -9.15
N PRO A 61 17.03 -8.20 -9.29
CA PRO A 61 18.29 -8.19 -10.05
C PRO A 61 18.15 -7.86 -11.55
N ALA A 62 17.00 -8.14 -12.16
CA ALA A 62 16.73 -7.94 -13.58
C ALA A 62 15.22 -7.83 -13.86
N GLU A 63 14.85 -7.48 -15.09
CA GLU A 63 13.44 -7.46 -15.52
C GLU A 63 12.77 -8.83 -15.32
N GLY A 64 11.60 -8.87 -14.66
CA GLY A 64 10.81 -10.08 -14.51
C GLY A 64 9.93 -10.12 -13.26
N CYS A 65 9.42 -11.31 -12.93
CA CYS A 65 8.61 -11.56 -11.74
C CYS A 65 9.43 -12.23 -10.66
N TYR A 66 9.21 -11.82 -9.42
CA TYR A 66 9.97 -12.29 -8.27
C TYR A 66 9.07 -12.47 -7.05
N GLN A 67 9.52 -13.35 -6.16
CA GLN A 67 8.97 -13.50 -4.81
C GLN A 67 10.09 -13.53 -3.77
N ALA A 68 9.77 -13.19 -2.53
CA ALA A 68 10.64 -13.42 -1.38
C ALA A 68 9.81 -13.81 -0.16
N ASP A 69 10.45 -14.57 0.74
CA ASP A 69 9.87 -15.05 1.98
C ASP A 69 10.77 -14.60 3.15
N TYR A 70 10.19 -14.02 4.20
CA TYR A 70 10.89 -13.67 5.42
C TYR A 70 11.63 -14.89 6.01
N PRO A 71 12.86 -14.73 6.53
CA PRO A 71 13.61 -13.48 6.71
C PRO A 71 14.50 -13.08 5.51
N SER A 72 14.41 -13.78 4.38
CA SER A 72 15.26 -13.50 3.23
C SER A 72 14.90 -12.16 2.59
N ILE A 73 15.90 -11.35 2.28
CA ILE A 73 15.75 -10.14 1.45
C ILE A 73 16.14 -10.38 -0.02
N LEU A 74 16.45 -11.64 -0.37
CA LEU A 74 16.83 -12.02 -1.71
C LEU A 74 15.60 -12.38 -2.53
N TRP A 75 15.45 -11.71 -3.67
CA TRP A 75 14.43 -11.99 -4.66
C TRP A 75 14.70 -13.32 -5.37
N LYS A 76 13.70 -14.21 -5.35
CA LYS A 76 13.68 -15.45 -6.13
C LYS A 76 12.84 -15.23 -7.39
N GLN A 77 13.44 -15.42 -8.56
CA GLN A 77 12.73 -15.29 -9.83
C GLN A 77 11.64 -16.37 -9.96
N VAL A 78 10.48 -15.97 -10.47
CA VAL A 78 9.33 -16.84 -10.76
C VAL A 78 8.79 -16.56 -12.15
N GLY A 79 7.89 -17.43 -12.63
CA GLY A 79 7.22 -17.21 -13.90
C GLY A 79 6.28 -16.00 -13.85
N CYS A 80 6.30 -15.21 -14.92
CA CYS A 80 5.29 -14.17 -15.12
C CYS A 80 4.08 -14.73 -15.87
N ASN A 81 2.90 -14.24 -15.51
CA ASN A 81 1.64 -14.51 -16.19
C ASN A 81 1.29 -13.40 -17.18
N VAL A 82 0.48 -13.73 -18.17
CA VAL A 82 -0.15 -12.73 -19.04
C VAL A 82 -1.36 -12.16 -18.32
N ALA A 83 -1.37 -10.85 -18.09
CA ALA A 83 -2.54 -10.14 -17.59
C ALA A 83 -3.58 -9.99 -18.73
N PRO A 84 -4.85 -10.38 -18.56
CA PRO A 84 -5.90 -10.12 -19.53
C PRO A 84 -6.00 -8.63 -19.88
N ALA A 85 -6.50 -8.31 -21.07
CA ALA A 85 -6.77 -6.94 -21.50
C ALA A 85 -8.06 -6.38 -20.86
N ARG A 86 -8.15 -6.45 -19.53
CA ARG A 86 -9.13 -5.71 -18.73
C ARG A 86 -8.49 -4.41 -18.28
N PHE A 87 -9.29 -3.44 -17.88
CA PHE A 87 -8.78 -2.16 -17.44
C PHE A 87 -9.43 -1.67 -16.15
N HIS A 88 -8.64 -0.95 -15.34
CA HIS A 88 -9.11 -0.18 -14.21
C HIS A 88 -9.45 1.20 -14.75
N SER A 89 -10.69 1.63 -14.54
CA SER A 89 -11.25 2.78 -15.24
C SER A 89 -10.55 4.07 -14.80
N ILE A 90 -10.47 5.05 -15.70
CA ILE A 90 -10.25 6.45 -15.33
C ILE A 90 -11.56 7.10 -14.89
N PRO A 91 -11.53 8.17 -14.09
CA PRO A 91 -12.69 9.01 -13.84
C PRO A 91 -13.30 9.48 -15.18
N PRO A 92 -14.64 9.59 -15.28
CA PRO A 92 -15.27 10.13 -16.47
C PRO A 92 -14.72 11.52 -16.79
N HIS A 93 -14.32 11.76 -18.04
CA HIS A 93 -13.88 13.09 -18.46
C HIS A 93 -14.93 14.17 -18.13
N PRO A 94 -14.53 15.44 -17.90
CA PRO A 94 -15.46 16.55 -17.63
C PRO A 94 -16.53 16.78 -18.72
N HIS A 95 -16.34 16.21 -19.91
CA HIS A 95 -17.26 16.28 -21.04
C HIS A 95 -18.18 15.06 -21.20
N ALA A 96 -18.00 14.01 -20.38
CA ALA A 96 -19.01 12.97 -20.23
C ALA A 96 -20.17 13.58 -19.44
N HIS A 97 -21.38 13.57 -20.02
CA HIS A 97 -22.57 14.21 -19.45
C HIS A 97 -22.71 13.93 -17.95
N PRO A 98 -22.80 14.98 -17.10
CA PRO A 98 -22.99 14.82 -15.67
C PRO A 98 -24.47 14.53 -15.40
N THR A 99 -24.90 13.30 -15.70
CA THR A 99 -26.23 12.81 -15.31
C THR A 99 -26.16 11.58 -14.41
N ALA A 100 -24.96 11.05 -14.14
CA ALA A 100 -24.77 9.85 -13.33
C ALA A 100 -24.53 10.10 -11.82
N LEU A 101 -24.32 11.33 -11.38
CA LEU A 101 -24.49 11.71 -9.96
C LEU A 101 -25.98 11.94 -9.66
N ALA A 102 -26.82 10.99 -10.05
CA ALA A 102 -28.23 11.01 -9.73
C ALA A 102 -28.42 10.49 -8.29
N ARG A 103 -28.50 11.44 -7.36
CA ARG A 103 -29.31 11.35 -6.13
C ARG A 103 -29.10 10.11 -5.24
N GLY A 104 -28.23 10.23 -4.25
CA GLY A 104 -28.41 9.53 -2.97
C GLY A 104 -27.28 8.63 -2.45
N ALA A 105 -26.18 8.45 -3.19
CA ALA A 105 -25.00 7.78 -2.63
C ALA A 105 -24.20 8.77 -1.78
N THR A 106 -24.56 8.87 -0.50
CA THR A 106 -23.66 9.41 0.53
C THR A 106 -22.57 8.38 0.79
N GLN A 107 -21.32 8.83 0.90
CA GLN A 107 -20.10 8.07 1.22
C GLN A 107 -19.46 7.35 0.01
N THR A 108 -18.67 8.06 -0.81
CA THR A 108 -17.79 7.43 -1.82
C THR A 108 -16.41 8.07 -1.82
N THR A 109 -15.36 7.30 -1.54
CA THR A 109 -13.96 7.70 -1.79
C THR A 109 -13.48 7.08 -3.10
N GLY A 110 -12.65 7.79 -3.86
CA GLY A 110 -12.24 7.43 -5.22
C GLY A 110 -13.04 8.20 -6.29
N ASN A 111 -12.86 7.85 -7.57
CA ASN A 111 -13.50 8.53 -8.71
C ASN A 111 -13.39 10.06 -8.66
N GLY A 112 -12.18 10.56 -8.44
CA GLY A 112 -11.89 11.99 -8.28
C GLY A 112 -12.15 12.55 -6.88
N ASN A 113 -12.91 11.87 -6.01
CA ASN A 113 -13.05 12.24 -4.60
C ASN A 113 -12.03 11.46 -3.74
N ASP A 114 -10.75 11.83 -3.87
CA ASP A 114 -9.66 11.28 -3.06
C ASP A 114 -8.56 12.34 -2.83
N TYR A 115 -7.62 12.04 -1.93
CA TYR A 115 -6.37 12.76 -1.78
C TYR A 115 -5.25 12.13 -2.60
N ALA A 116 -4.51 12.98 -3.33
CA ALA A 116 -3.21 12.61 -3.86
C ALA A 116 -2.09 13.32 -3.09
N ILE A 117 -0.95 12.65 -2.91
CA ILE A 117 0.27 13.33 -2.47
C ILE A 117 0.84 14.09 -3.66
N GLN A 118 1.01 15.40 -3.52
CA GLN A 118 1.62 16.26 -4.54
C GLN A 118 3.00 16.76 -4.09
N THR A 119 3.99 16.60 -4.95
CA THR A 119 5.38 17.02 -4.72
C THR A 119 5.82 18.11 -5.70
N SER A 120 6.79 18.93 -5.28
CA SER A 120 7.40 19.93 -6.17
C SER A 120 8.46 19.34 -7.11
N THR A 121 8.98 18.16 -6.77
CA THR A 121 9.96 17.41 -7.56
C THR A 121 9.37 16.10 -8.09
N LEU A 122 10.07 15.44 -9.01
CA LEU A 122 9.57 14.21 -9.62
C LEU A 122 9.63 13.04 -8.62
N ILE A 123 8.50 12.36 -8.46
CA ILE A 123 8.38 11.15 -7.66
C ILE A 123 9.17 10.03 -8.34
N LYS A 124 10.05 9.37 -7.58
CA LYS A 124 10.80 8.19 -7.98
C LYS A 124 10.17 6.92 -7.46
N SER A 125 9.57 6.98 -6.28
CA SER A 125 8.75 5.90 -5.76
C SER A 125 7.65 6.41 -4.84
N THR A 126 6.57 5.63 -4.77
CA THR A 126 5.46 5.80 -3.84
C THR A 126 5.26 4.48 -3.09
N THR A 127 4.97 4.55 -1.79
CA THR A 127 4.62 3.42 -0.94
C THR A 127 3.31 3.71 -0.24
N GLY A 128 2.31 2.88 -0.51
CA GLY A 128 1.00 2.89 0.10
C GLY A 128 0.88 1.86 1.22
N THR A 129 0.31 2.26 2.35
CA THR A 129 0.10 1.41 3.53
C THR A 129 -1.17 1.78 4.27
N PHE A 130 -1.60 0.87 5.16
CA PHE A 130 -2.70 1.11 6.10
C PHE A 130 -2.20 1.08 7.55
N PRO A 131 -1.69 2.19 8.13
CA PRO A 131 -1.16 2.18 9.50
C PRO A 131 -2.14 1.78 10.59
N SER A 132 -3.45 1.92 10.33
CA SER A 132 -4.52 1.50 11.23
C SER A 132 -5.69 0.96 10.41
N VAL A 133 -6.22 -0.19 10.80
CA VAL A 133 -7.44 -0.78 10.25
C VAL A 133 -8.28 -1.28 11.41
N THR A 134 -9.52 -0.83 11.50
CA THR A 134 -10.45 -1.15 12.59
C THR A 134 -11.84 -1.43 12.04
N GLY A 135 -12.59 -2.32 12.68
CA GLY A 135 -13.98 -2.63 12.31
C GLY A 135 -14.17 -3.41 11.00
N VAL A 136 -13.14 -3.55 10.16
CA VAL A 136 -13.21 -4.33 8.90
C VAL A 136 -13.35 -5.81 9.21
N THR A 137 -14.51 -6.37 8.84
CA THR A 137 -14.87 -7.79 8.97
C THR A 137 -15.26 -8.40 7.63
N SER A 138 -15.69 -7.59 6.67
CA SER A 138 -15.99 -8.02 5.30
C SER A 138 -15.83 -6.89 4.29
N GLU A 139 -15.58 -7.28 3.05
CA GLU A 139 -15.65 -6.43 1.86
C GLU A 139 -16.42 -7.20 0.77
N GLN A 140 -17.19 -6.48 -0.03
CA GLN A 140 -17.92 -6.99 -1.18
C GLN A 140 -17.77 -6.02 -2.37
N GLY A 141 -17.15 -6.48 -3.45
CA GLY A 141 -17.08 -5.77 -4.71
C GLY A 141 -18.45 -5.73 -5.37
N VAL A 142 -18.93 -4.54 -5.72
CA VAL A 142 -20.22 -4.33 -6.39
C VAL A 142 -20.06 -3.50 -7.66
N GLY A 143 -20.85 -3.83 -8.69
CA GLY A 143 -20.84 -3.10 -9.94
C GLY A 143 -21.59 -1.77 -9.80
N VAL A 144 -21.00 -0.69 -10.31
CA VAL A 144 -21.61 0.64 -10.29
C VAL A 144 -22.27 0.92 -11.65
N PRO A 145 -23.59 1.19 -11.72
CA PRO A 145 -24.31 1.39 -12.98
C PRO A 145 -23.73 2.50 -13.88
N ALA A 146 -23.17 3.55 -13.27
CA ALA A 146 -22.53 4.65 -13.99
C ALA A 146 -21.34 4.19 -14.86
N PHE A 147 -20.70 3.08 -14.47
CA PHE A 147 -19.59 2.45 -15.18
C PHE A 147 -20.00 1.17 -15.91
N GLY A 148 -21.30 0.98 -16.14
CA GLY A 148 -21.85 -0.21 -16.82
C GLY A 148 -22.10 -1.40 -15.90
N GLY A 149 -21.91 -1.25 -14.57
CA GLY A 149 -22.18 -2.31 -13.59
C GLY A 149 -21.23 -3.51 -13.68
N GLY A 150 -20.09 -3.32 -14.35
CA GLY A 150 -19.05 -4.35 -14.52
C GLY A 150 -18.06 -4.39 -13.37
N GLY A 151 -16.88 -4.93 -13.66
CA GLY A 151 -15.82 -5.20 -12.69
C GLY A 151 -15.69 -6.68 -12.37
N ILE A 152 -14.78 -7.00 -11.45
CA ILE A 152 -14.69 -8.30 -10.79
C ILE A 152 -15.41 -8.13 -9.46
N LEU A 153 -16.47 -8.91 -9.26
CA LEU A 153 -17.47 -8.67 -8.22
C LEU A 153 -17.58 -9.89 -7.33
N GLY A 154 -17.72 -9.69 -6.03
CA GLY A 154 -17.65 -10.79 -5.08
C GLY A 154 -17.08 -10.38 -3.72
N PRO A 155 -17.07 -11.30 -2.76
CA PRO A 155 -16.44 -11.07 -1.48
C PRO A 155 -14.90 -10.96 -1.64
N ASN A 156 -14.30 -9.95 -1.02
CA ASN A 156 -12.86 -9.65 -1.13
C ASN A 156 -12.40 -9.34 -2.56
N GLU A 157 -13.27 -8.74 -3.37
CA GLU A 157 -12.97 -8.26 -4.71
C GLU A 157 -12.67 -6.75 -4.69
N TYR A 158 -11.69 -6.39 -3.87
CA TYR A 158 -11.10 -5.05 -3.80
C TYR A 158 -9.73 -5.03 -4.49
N THR A 159 -9.28 -3.87 -4.91
CA THR A 159 -7.91 -3.65 -5.39
C THR A 159 -7.16 -2.70 -4.48
N LEU A 160 -5.84 -2.83 -4.49
CA LEU A 160 -4.96 -1.77 -4.05
C LEU A 160 -4.36 -1.12 -5.29
N GLN A 161 -4.46 0.20 -5.37
CA GLN A 161 -3.98 0.95 -6.53
C GLN A 161 -3.06 2.06 -6.05
N ILE A 162 -1.88 2.17 -6.65
CA ILE A 162 -1.12 3.43 -6.69
C ILE A 162 -1.33 4.01 -8.08
N ASN A 163 -1.84 5.24 -8.18
CA ASN A 163 -2.11 5.89 -9.45
C ASN A 163 -1.31 7.18 -9.58
N SER A 164 -0.73 7.44 -10.75
CA SER A 164 0.01 8.67 -11.03
C SER A 164 -0.91 9.85 -11.36
N ASN A 165 -0.38 11.07 -11.40
CA ASN A 165 -1.00 12.13 -12.20
C ASN A 165 -1.10 11.72 -13.67
N PHE A 166 -2.05 12.31 -14.40
CA PHE A 166 -2.33 12.04 -15.82
C PHE A 166 -2.36 13.30 -16.69
N ASP A 167 -1.68 14.37 -16.26
CA ASP A 167 -1.59 15.66 -16.94
C ASP A 167 -0.25 15.87 -17.69
N GLY A 168 0.68 14.93 -17.55
CA GLY A 168 2.00 14.97 -18.19
C GLY A 168 2.04 14.27 -19.55
N SER A 169 2.75 14.85 -20.52
CA SER A 169 3.00 14.24 -21.83
C SER A 169 4.46 13.79 -21.95
N THR A 170 4.70 12.67 -22.63
CA THR A 170 6.04 12.12 -22.85
C THR A 170 6.24 11.67 -24.30
N ALA A 171 7.42 11.14 -24.63
CA ALA A 171 7.69 10.56 -25.94
C ALA A 171 6.76 9.39 -26.30
N ALA A 172 6.12 8.74 -25.32
CA ALA A 172 5.15 7.67 -25.56
C ALA A 172 3.92 8.17 -26.36
N CYS A 173 3.58 9.45 -26.22
CA CYS A 173 2.49 10.11 -26.96
C CYS A 173 2.79 10.38 -28.44
N ARG A 174 4.03 10.18 -28.91
CA ARG A 174 4.44 10.37 -30.32
C ARG A 174 3.94 11.69 -30.94
N SER A 175 3.95 12.76 -30.15
CA SER A 175 3.48 14.09 -30.56
C SER A 175 1.99 14.20 -30.91
N HIS A 176 1.15 13.24 -30.49
CA HIS A 176 -0.30 13.38 -30.56
C HIS A 176 -0.76 14.53 -29.63
N SER A 177 -1.53 15.47 -30.21
CA SER A 177 -2.01 16.64 -29.48
C SER A 177 -3.03 16.24 -28.41
N GLY A 178 -2.85 16.73 -27.19
CA GLY A 178 -3.73 16.40 -26.06
C GLY A 178 -3.43 15.05 -25.40
N CYS A 179 -2.42 14.31 -25.88
CA CYS A 179 -2.04 13.05 -25.28
C CYS A 179 -1.24 13.26 -23.99
N THR A 180 -1.65 12.57 -22.93
CA THR A 180 -0.94 12.46 -21.65
C THR A 180 -0.75 10.99 -21.26
N VAL A 181 0.11 10.74 -20.28
CA VAL A 181 0.40 9.38 -19.78
C VAL A 181 -0.11 9.20 -18.37
N TRP A 182 -0.61 8.01 -18.08
CA TRP A 182 -1.07 7.62 -16.74
C TRP A 182 -0.66 6.18 -16.45
N GLN A 183 -0.21 5.92 -15.23
CA GLN A 183 0.23 4.59 -14.82
C GLN A 183 -0.35 4.21 -13.48
N GLN A 184 -0.76 2.95 -13.38
CA GLN A 184 -1.24 2.34 -12.16
C GLN A 184 -0.33 1.19 -11.77
N PHE A 185 -0.05 1.06 -10.48
CA PHE A 185 0.58 -0.11 -9.87
C PHE A 185 -0.50 -0.81 -9.03
N ILE A 186 -0.77 -2.09 -9.31
CA ILE A 186 -2.02 -2.74 -8.91
C ILE A 186 -1.76 -4.06 -8.21
N TYR A 187 -2.50 -4.31 -7.13
CA TYR A 187 -2.86 -5.65 -6.65
C TYR A 187 -4.36 -5.86 -6.91
N SER A 188 -4.72 -7.00 -7.51
CA SER A 188 -6.09 -7.30 -7.95
C SER A 188 -6.42 -8.79 -7.81
N PRO A 189 -7.31 -9.19 -6.88
CA PRO A 189 -7.89 -10.54 -6.78
C PRO A 189 -8.53 -10.99 -8.08
N ASP A 190 -8.51 -12.30 -8.34
CA ASP A 190 -9.23 -12.95 -9.44
C ASP A 190 -9.03 -12.38 -10.85
N TYR A 191 -8.00 -11.55 -11.06
CA TYR A 191 -7.82 -10.78 -12.27
C TYR A 191 -7.57 -11.65 -13.51
N ASN A 192 -6.72 -12.66 -13.33
CA ASN A 192 -6.34 -13.60 -14.38
C ASN A 192 -7.20 -14.86 -14.34
N VAL A 193 -7.32 -15.46 -13.15
CA VAL A 193 -8.02 -16.71 -12.87
C VAL A 193 -8.66 -16.62 -11.50
N ASN A 194 -9.81 -17.26 -11.31
CA ASN A 194 -10.51 -17.27 -10.03
C ASN A 194 -9.71 -18.02 -8.93
N GLY A 195 -9.70 -17.46 -7.72
CA GLY A 195 -8.92 -17.91 -6.58
C GLY A 195 -7.44 -17.46 -6.59
N GLN A 196 -7.09 -16.47 -7.42
CA GLN A 196 -5.70 -15.99 -7.52
C GLN A 196 -5.60 -14.54 -8.00
N ALA A 197 -5.10 -13.71 -7.09
CA ALA A 197 -4.73 -12.34 -7.36
C ALA A 197 -3.52 -12.20 -8.30
N ALA A 198 -3.48 -11.05 -8.95
CA ALA A 198 -2.38 -10.58 -9.78
C ALA A 198 -1.82 -9.28 -9.22
N VAL A 199 -0.49 -9.16 -9.25
CA VAL A 199 0.20 -7.88 -9.08
C VAL A 199 0.82 -7.50 -10.41
N PHE A 200 0.54 -6.28 -10.90
CA PHE A 200 0.94 -5.82 -12.22
C PHE A 200 0.90 -4.29 -12.33
N MET A 201 1.34 -3.76 -13.47
CA MET A 201 1.19 -2.35 -13.83
C MET A 201 0.24 -2.21 -15.01
N GLN A 202 -0.57 -1.16 -14.99
CA GLN A 202 -1.41 -0.76 -16.10
C GLN A 202 -0.94 0.58 -16.64
N TYR A 203 -0.80 0.65 -17.96
CA TYR A 203 -0.28 1.79 -18.69
C TYR A 203 -1.37 2.39 -19.55
N TRP A 204 -1.47 3.72 -19.53
CA TRP A 204 -2.45 4.45 -20.31
C TRP A 204 -1.81 5.62 -21.07
N LEU A 205 -2.25 5.76 -22.31
CA LEU A 205 -2.08 6.95 -23.13
C LEU A 205 -3.46 7.59 -23.24
N ILE A 206 -3.68 8.63 -22.46
CA ILE A 206 -4.95 9.37 -22.40
C ILE A 206 -4.94 10.40 -23.53
N GLY A 207 -6.06 10.58 -24.23
CA GLY A 207 -6.18 11.53 -25.33
C GLY A 207 -5.28 11.20 -26.53
N TYR A 208 -4.86 9.95 -26.71
CA TYR A 208 -3.99 9.55 -27.83
C TYR A 208 -4.68 9.79 -29.19
N GLY A 209 -6.01 9.69 -29.23
CA GLY A 209 -6.83 10.08 -30.38
C GLY A 209 -7.21 8.89 -31.28
N GLY A 210 -8.51 8.57 -31.27
CA GLY A 210 -9.15 7.63 -32.20
C GLY A 210 -8.75 6.15 -32.07
N THR A 211 -9.28 5.30 -32.97
CA THR A 211 -9.20 3.81 -32.93
C THR A 211 -7.81 3.22 -33.18
N SER A 212 -6.75 4.03 -33.22
CA SER A 212 -5.40 3.65 -33.70
C SER A 212 -4.36 3.66 -32.58
N CYS A 213 -4.52 2.75 -31.61
CA CYS A 213 -3.56 2.63 -30.52
C CYS A 213 -2.19 2.10 -30.99
N PRO A 214 -1.08 2.49 -30.32
CA PRO A 214 0.23 1.94 -30.61
C PRO A 214 0.24 0.41 -30.51
N SER A 215 1.15 -0.24 -31.24
CA SER A 215 1.30 -1.70 -31.19
C SER A 215 1.43 -2.20 -29.75
N GLY A 216 0.60 -3.18 -29.39
CA GLY A 216 0.54 -3.77 -28.06
C GLY A 216 -0.37 -3.05 -27.06
N PHE A 217 -0.97 -1.92 -27.43
CA PHE A 217 -2.03 -1.26 -26.64
C PHE A 217 -3.41 -1.63 -27.21
N GLY A 218 -4.37 -1.85 -26.31
CA GLY A 218 -5.79 -1.89 -26.63
C GLY A 218 -6.37 -0.48 -26.67
N SER A 219 -7.54 -0.34 -27.29
CA SER A 219 -8.34 0.90 -27.24
C SER A 219 -9.47 0.74 -26.23
N ASP A 220 -9.71 1.80 -25.47
CA ASP A 220 -10.87 1.91 -24.57
C ASP A 220 -12.18 2.22 -25.32
N GLY A 221 -12.10 2.57 -26.60
CA GLY A 221 -13.22 3.04 -27.42
C GLY A 221 -13.58 4.53 -27.25
N GLY A 222 -12.99 5.21 -26.27
CA GLY A 222 -13.15 6.64 -25.96
C GLY A 222 -12.05 7.54 -26.55
N GLY A 223 -10.97 6.95 -27.06
CA GLY A 223 -9.83 7.67 -27.64
C GLY A 223 -8.54 7.52 -26.83
N ASP A 224 -8.58 6.71 -25.78
CA ASP A 224 -7.45 6.34 -24.94
C ASP A 224 -6.94 4.95 -25.34
N CYS A 225 -5.68 4.72 -24.97
CA CYS A 225 -5.01 3.45 -25.22
C CYS A 225 -4.47 2.90 -23.92
N TYR A 226 -4.73 1.63 -23.65
CA TYR A 226 -4.27 0.97 -22.43
C TYR A 226 -3.50 -0.31 -22.72
N LYS A 227 -2.66 -0.70 -21.76
CA LYS A 227 -1.89 -1.94 -21.80
C LYS A 227 -1.57 -2.39 -20.39
N ASN A 228 -1.61 -3.69 -20.14
CA ASN A 228 -1.07 -4.27 -18.91
C ASN A 228 0.38 -4.74 -19.12
N SER A 229 1.19 -4.64 -18.08
CA SER A 229 2.44 -5.39 -17.98
C SER A 229 2.17 -6.90 -17.90
N ALA A 230 3.23 -7.70 -17.86
CA ALA A 230 3.09 -9.04 -17.29
C ALA A 230 2.66 -8.95 -15.82
N ALA A 231 2.21 -10.05 -15.23
CA ALA A 231 1.76 -10.10 -13.84
C ALA A 231 2.51 -11.16 -13.04
N VAL A 232 2.70 -10.92 -11.75
CA VAL A 232 3.10 -11.96 -10.79
C VAL A 232 1.86 -12.46 -10.07
N ALA A 233 1.70 -13.78 -9.99
CA ALA A 233 0.62 -14.41 -9.23
C ALA A 233 0.85 -14.24 -7.73
N VAL A 234 -0.19 -13.86 -7.01
CA VAL A 234 -0.19 -13.77 -5.55
C VAL A 234 -1.51 -14.37 -5.01
N PRO A 235 -1.57 -14.79 -3.73
CA PRO A 235 -2.82 -15.26 -3.14
C PRO A 235 -3.84 -14.12 -3.01
N ASP A 236 -5.13 -14.43 -3.07
CA ASP A 236 -6.18 -13.50 -2.66
C ASP A 236 -6.09 -13.27 -1.14
N ILE A 237 -5.96 -12.01 -0.77
CA ILE A 237 -5.85 -11.58 0.61
C ILE A 237 -7.20 -11.02 1.06
N PRO A 238 -7.80 -11.53 2.14
CA PRO A 238 -9.04 -10.97 2.63
C PRO A 238 -8.85 -9.54 3.15
N ALA A 239 -9.87 -8.71 3.01
CA ALA A 239 -9.84 -7.30 3.41
C ALA A 239 -9.56 -7.11 4.92
N THR A 240 -9.85 -8.12 5.74
CA THR A 240 -9.50 -8.13 7.17
C THR A 240 -7.98 -8.08 7.44
N GLN A 241 -7.15 -8.29 6.41
CA GLN A 241 -5.69 -8.22 6.50
C GLN A 241 -5.10 -6.94 5.91
N LEU A 242 -5.90 -5.91 5.58
CA LEU A 242 -5.39 -4.66 4.99
C LEU A 242 -4.21 -4.05 5.77
N ALA A 243 -4.18 -4.13 7.10
CA ALA A 243 -3.08 -3.63 7.93
C ALA A 243 -1.72 -4.32 7.66
N ASN A 244 -1.74 -5.53 7.09
CA ASN A 244 -0.54 -6.29 6.72
C ASN A 244 -0.04 -5.97 5.31
N LEU A 245 -0.86 -5.26 4.52
CA LEU A 245 -0.60 -5.00 3.11
C LEU A 245 0.22 -3.73 2.91
N LYS A 246 1.11 -3.79 1.92
CA LYS A 246 1.85 -2.64 1.40
C LYS A 246 2.01 -2.82 -0.10
N LEU A 247 1.78 -1.74 -0.83
CA LEU A 247 2.04 -1.64 -2.26
C LEU A 247 3.07 -0.55 -2.49
N SER A 248 4.05 -0.79 -3.34
CA SER A 248 5.04 0.21 -3.73
C SER A 248 5.19 0.24 -5.25
N GLY A 249 5.22 1.44 -5.81
CA GLY A 249 5.53 1.70 -7.21
C GLY A 249 6.83 2.48 -7.29
N THR A 250 7.78 2.04 -8.13
CA THR A 250 9.05 2.72 -8.39
C THR A 250 9.21 2.94 -9.88
N VAL A 251 9.72 4.10 -10.29
CA VAL A 251 10.07 4.41 -11.67
C VAL A 251 11.55 4.75 -11.79
N VAL A 252 12.20 4.26 -12.84
CA VAL A 252 13.63 4.49 -13.08
C VAL A 252 13.81 4.95 -14.51
N SER A 253 14.22 6.21 -14.70
CA SER A 253 14.45 6.80 -16.02
C SER A 253 15.43 5.95 -16.85
N GLY A 254 14.95 5.44 -17.99
CA GLY A 254 15.71 4.56 -18.88
C GLY A 254 15.95 3.14 -18.34
N GLY A 255 15.41 2.81 -17.17
CA GLY A 255 15.43 1.49 -16.54
C GLY A 255 14.05 0.83 -16.58
N ASN A 256 13.66 0.28 -15.42
CA ASN A 256 12.37 -0.37 -15.26
C ASN A 256 11.52 0.33 -14.21
N ASP A 257 10.23 0.39 -14.49
CA ASP A 257 9.21 0.60 -13.48
C ASP A 257 8.92 -0.72 -12.78
N THR A 258 8.63 -0.66 -11.49
CA THR A 258 8.45 -1.84 -10.66
C THR A 258 7.27 -1.64 -9.71
N VAL A 259 6.41 -2.65 -9.61
CA VAL A 259 5.48 -2.78 -8.49
C VAL A 259 5.99 -3.84 -7.52
N THR A 260 5.92 -3.54 -6.23
CA THR A 260 6.20 -4.51 -5.16
C THR A 260 5.00 -4.55 -4.22
N PHE A 261 4.45 -5.74 -4.03
CA PHE A 261 3.39 -6.03 -3.08
C PHE A 261 3.94 -6.88 -1.95
N THR A 262 3.63 -6.52 -0.70
CA THR A 262 3.98 -7.34 0.46
C THR A 262 2.75 -7.59 1.32
N ASN A 263 2.67 -8.81 1.85
CA ASN A 263 1.68 -9.22 2.83
C ASN A 263 2.39 -10.00 3.94
N GLY A 264 2.44 -9.43 5.15
CA GLY A 264 3.04 -10.09 6.31
C GLY A 264 4.51 -10.45 6.07
N THR A 265 4.77 -11.74 5.80
CA THR A 265 6.09 -12.36 5.59
C THR A 265 6.40 -12.72 4.13
N LYS A 266 5.54 -12.31 3.19
CA LYS A 266 5.72 -12.57 1.75
C LYS A 266 5.81 -11.27 0.96
N ALA A 267 6.64 -11.28 -0.07
CA ALA A 267 6.81 -10.18 -0.99
C ALA A 267 6.77 -10.69 -2.43
N TYR A 268 6.21 -9.90 -3.32
CA TYR A 268 6.05 -10.20 -4.74
C TYR A 268 6.40 -8.94 -5.53
N SER A 269 7.06 -9.11 -6.66
CA SER A 269 7.47 -7.99 -7.49
C SER A 269 7.38 -8.35 -8.97
N ILE A 270 7.02 -7.36 -9.79
CA ILE A 270 7.09 -7.41 -11.24
C ILE A 270 7.59 -6.06 -11.74
N SER A 271 8.43 -6.12 -12.76
CA SER A 271 8.97 -4.93 -13.43
C SER A 271 8.61 -4.91 -14.92
N GLY A 272 8.51 -3.72 -15.48
CA GLY A 272 8.35 -3.45 -16.90
C GLY A 272 9.18 -2.25 -17.30
N LYS A 273 9.46 -2.06 -18.58
CA LYS A 273 10.36 -0.99 -19.02
C LYS A 273 9.72 0.39 -18.81
N ASP A 274 10.48 1.34 -18.26
CA ASP A 274 10.08 2.75 -18.14
C ASP A 274 9.67 3.31 -19.51
N SER A 275 10.34 2.88 -20.59
CA SER A 275 10.05 3.29 -21.97
C SER A 275 8.63 3.01 -22.50
N VAL A 276 7.78 2.30 -21.75
CA VAL A 276 6.36 2.14 -22.10
C VAL A 276 5.64 3.48 -22.00
N LEU A 277 5.87 4.26 -20.94
CA LEU A 277 5.23 5.57 -20.72
C LEU A 277 6.22 6.71 -20.42
N TYR A 278 7.46 6.39 -20.04
CA TYR A 278 8.46 7.33 -19.52
C TYR A 278 7.97 8.11 -18.29
N LEU A 279 7.29 7.41 -17.37
CA LEU A 279 6.61 8.03 -16.24
C LEU A 279 7.58 8.80 -15.33
N ALA A 280 8.84 8.34 -15.23
CA ALA A 280 9.90 9.01 -14.48
C ALA A 280 10.17 10.46 -14.91
N GLN A 281 9.64 10.92 -16.04
CA GLN A 281 9.80 12.29 -16.55
C GLN A 281 8.69 13.24 -16.07
N VAL A 282 7.56 12.72 -15.60
CA VAL A 282 6.34 13.52 -15.37
C VAL A 282 5.61 13.23 -14.06
N TRP A 283 5.99 12.19 -13.31
CA TRP A 283 5.29 11.82 -12.06
C TRP A 283 5.50 12.83 -10.94
N LYS A 284 4.43 13.49 -10.49
CA LYS A 284 4.44 14.50 -9.41
C LYS A 284 3.28 14.38 -8.43
N GLU A 285 2.25 13.62 -8.78
CA GLU A 285 1.17 13.30 -7.86
C GLU A 285 0.97 11.80 -7.80
N SER A 286 0.64 11.30 -6.61
CA SER A 286 0.33 9.89 -6.42
C SER A 286 -0.88 9.72 -5.53
N GLU A 287 -1.86 8.98 -6.00
CA GLU A 287 -2.96 8.45 -5.20
C GLU A 287 -2.57 7.05 -4.72
N PHE A 288 -3.00 6.67 -3.51
CA PHE A 288 -3.02 5.26 -3.10
C PHE A 288 -4.27 4.99 -2.29
N ASN A 289 -5.03 3.95 -2.66
CA ASN A 289 -6.22 3.57 -1.90
C ASN A 289 -6.62 2.09 -2.10
N VAL A 290 -7.59 1.65 -1.29
CA VAL A 290 -8.37 0.43 -1.49
C VAL A 290 -9.71 0.79 -2.13
N VAL A 291 -9.95 0.27 -3.33
CA VAL A 291 -11.15 0.57 -4.14
C VAL A 291 -11.67 -0.70 -4.81
N GLY A 292 -12.77 -0.63 -5.55
CA GLY A 292 -13.33 -1.78 -6.28
C GLY A 292 -12.34 -2.43 -7.24
N ASN A 293 -12.66 -3.66 -7.68
CA ASN A 293 -11.81 -4.43 -8.57
C ASN A 293 -12.19 -4.24 -10.05
N ALA A 294 -11.53 -3.26 -10.68
CA ALA A 294 -11.66 -2.90 -12.10
C ALA A 294 -13.07 -2.44 -12.53
N GLY A 295 -13.18 -1.95 -13.76
CA GLY A 295 -14.45 -1.61 -14.39
C GLY A 295 -15.26 -0.52 -13.68
N GLY A 296 -14.61 0.35 -12.88
CA GLY A 296 -15.30 1.36 -12.07
C GLY A 296 -16.20 0.77 -10.97
N SER A 297 -15.92 -0.45 -10.53
CA SER A 297 -16.63 -1.06 -9.40
C SER A 297 -16.33 -0.37 -8.06
N GLU A 298 -17.13 -0.70 -7.06
CA GLU A 298 -17.02 -0.19 -5.70
C GLU A 298 -16.67 -1.30 -4.72
N ALA A 299 -15.70 -1.05 -3.83
CA ALA A 299 -15.42 -1.91 -2.68
C ALA A 299 -16.33 -1.53 -1.49
N VAL A 300 -17.26 -2.40 -1.13
CA VAL A 300 -18.24 -2.14 -0.06
C VAL A 300 -17.82 -2.84 1.22
N PHE A 301 -17.33 -2.07 2.18
CA PHE A 301 -16.97 -2.53 3.51
C PHE A 301 -18.17 -2.55 4.44
N ASN A 302 -18.16 -3.46 5.43
CA ASN A 302 -19.18 -3.45 6.48
C ASN A 302 -19.20 -2.14 7.26
N SER A 303 -20.38 -1.75 7.77
CA SER A 303 -20.54 -0.56 8.62
C SER A 303 -19.66 -0.59 9.86
N GLY A 304 -19.16 0.59 10.28
CA GLY A 304 -18.26 0.75 11.41
C GLY A 304 -16.81 0.44 11.06
N SER A 305 -16.50 0.30 9.76
CA SER A 305 -15.14 0.10 9.28
C SER A 305 -14.39 1.43 9.21
N SER A 306 -13.11 1.41 9.55
CA SER A 306 -12.22 2.55 9.37
C SER A 306 -10.80 2.11 9.01
N VAL A 307 -10.23 2.77 8.02
CA VAL A 307 -8.84 2.60 7.58
C VAL A 307 -8.12 3.94 7.66
N THR A 308 -6.87 3.94 8.12
CA THR A 308 -5.96 5.06 7.94
C THR A 308 -5.08 4.75 6.74
N VAL A 309 -5.10 5.62 5.74
CA VAL A 309 -4.30 5.52 4.52
C VAL A 309 -3.06 6.39 4.70
N LYS A 310 -1.88 5.84 4.38
CA LYS A 310 -0.63 6.59 4.33
C LYS A 310 0.04 6.40 2.97
N VAL A 311 0.33 7.53 2.33
CA VAL A 311 1.00 7.59 1.02
C VAL A 311 2.34 8.28 1.22
N ALA A 312 3.42 7.50 1.18
CA ALA A 312 4.79 7.97 1.34
C ALA A 312 5.50 8.01 0.00
N VAL A 313 6.37 8.99 -0.22
CA VAL A 313 7.10 9.17 -1.48
C VAL A 313 8.60 9.30 -1.26
N ASN A 314 9.34 8.96 -2.31
CA ASN A 314 10.72 9.39 -2.51
C ASN A 314 10.75 10.24 -3.78
N ASP A 315 10.85 11.55 -3.62
CA ASP A 315 11.04 12.52 -4.70
C ASP A 315 12.46 13.13 -4.69
N GLY A 316 13.30 12.71 -3.75
CA GLY A 316 14.64 13.27 -3.52
C GLY A 316 14.64 14.58 -2.73
N SER A 317 13.50 14.98 -2.18
CA SER A 317 13.32 16.15 -1.31
C SER A 317 13.02 15.73 0.14
N THR A 318 13.17 16.67 1.06
CA THR A 318 12.66 16.54 2.45
C THR A 318 11.53 17.51 2.75
N ALA A 319 11.07 18.26 1.73
CA ALA A 319 9.99 19.22 1.87
C ALA A 319 8.68 18.50 2.25
N THR A 320 7.86 19.20 3.03
CA THR A 320 6.50 18.74 3.31
C THR A 320 5.70 18.76 2.00
N PRO A 321 5.07 17.63 1.61
CA PRO A 321 4.26 17.57 0.40
C PRO A 321 2.89 18.21 0.64
N THR A 322 2.08 18.29 -0.40
CA THR A 322 0.71 18.81 -0.31
C THR A 322 -0.30 17.67 -0.35
N CYS A 323 -1.32 17.76 0.50
CA CYS A 323 -2.56 16.99 0.36
C CYS A 323 -3.40 17.62 -0.76
N ALA A 324 -3.30 17.10 -1.98
CA ALA A 324 -4.11 17.56 -3.09
C ALA A 324 -5.50 16.92 -2.98
N ALA A 325 -6.51 17.74 -2.67
CA ALA A 325 -7.89 17.28 -2.49
C ALA A 325 -8.61 17.15 -3.82
N ASN A 326 -9.51 16.17 -3.91
CA ASN A 326 -10.23 15.83 -5.14
C ASN A 326 -9.28 15.54 -6.32
N SER A 327 -8.17 14.86 -6.02
CA SER A 327 -7.08 14.59 -6.97
C SER A 327 -6.91 13.10 -7.24
N GLY A 328 -7.91 12.30 -6.88
CA GLY A 328 -7.95 10.89 -7.23
C GLY A 328 -8.07 10.67 -8.73
N THR A 329 -7.38 9.66 -9.26
CA THR A 329 -7.23 9.44 -10.71
C THR A 329 -7.74 8.09 -11.17
N THR A 330 -8.16 7.22 -10.24
CA THR A 330 -8.94 6.01 -10.55
C THR A 330 -10.44 6.31 -10.63
N GLY A 331 -11.15 5.57 -11.48
CA GLY A 331 -12.60 5.57 -11.58
C GLY A 331 -13.28 4.58 -10.62
N GLU A 332 -12.53 3.68 -9.98
CA GLU A 332 -13.08 2.82 -8.93
C GLU A 332 -13.28 3.58 -7.61
N THR A 333 -14.16 3.05 -6.75
CA THR A 333 -14.50 3.67 -5.47
C THR A 333 -14.50 2.68 -4.30
N ASN A 334 -14.62 3.21 -3.09
CA ASN A 334 -15.05 2.48 -1.90
C ASN A 334 -16.18 3.25 -1.20
N ASN A 335 -16.86 2.61 -0.25
CA ASN A 335 -17.98 3.20 0.48
C ASN A 335 -17.59 4.01 1.73
N PHE A 336 -16.34 4.49 1.84
CA PHE A 336 -15.88 5.29 2.97
C PHE A 336 -16.04 6.80 2.74
N ASN A 337 -16.01 7.56 3.85
CA ASN A 337 -15.85 9.01 3.83
C ASN A 337 -14.43 9.41 4.19
N LEU A 338 -13.87 10.33 3.42
CA LEU A 338 -12.60 10.97 3.72
C LEU A 338 -12.67 11.82 4.99
N GLY A 339 -11.75 11.56 5.90
CA GLY A 339 -11.36 12.46 6.99
C GLY A 339 -10.30 13.46 6.54
N ASN A 340 -9.83 14.29 7.47
CA ASN A 340 -8.83 15.31 7.16
C ASN A 340 -7.48 14.68 6.75
N CYS A 341 -6.91 15.18 5.66
CA CYS A 341 -5.55 14.85 5.26
C CYS A 341 -4.51 15.70 5.99
N THR A 342 -3.41 15.05 6.38
CA THR A 342 -2.24 15.66 6.99
C THR A 342 -1.00 15.32 6.17
N ALA A 343 -0.03 16.23 6.13
CA ALA A 343 1.22 16.05 5.40
C ALA A 343 2.43 16.21 6.32
N SER A 344 3.48 15.43 6.06
CA SER A 344 4.74 15.46 6.80
C SER A 344 5.91 15.40 5.83
N GLY A 345 6.91 16.27 6.03
CA GLY A 345 8.19 16.21 5.33
C GLY A 345 9.19 15.27 6.02
N GLY A 346 10.47 15.49 5.78
CA GLY A 346 11.56 14.69 6.37
C GLY A 346 12.17 13.71 5.37
N SER A 347 12.90 12.69 5.85
CA SER A 347 13.60 11.73 4.98
C SER A 347 12.67 10.89 4.10
N THR A 348 11.41 10.76 4.51
CA THR A 348 10.37 10.03 3.80
C THR A 348 9.09 10.87 3.88
N PRO A 349 8.93 11.89 3.01
CA PRO A 349 7.73 12.71 2.98
C PRO A 349 6.48 11.86 2.74
N TYR A 350 5.37 12.21 3.38
CA TYR A 350 4.11 11.48 3.24
C TYR A 350 2.88 12.35 3.48
N ILE A 351 1.73 11.87 3.00
CA ILE A 351 0.42 12.29 3.47
C ILE A 351 -0.28 11.14 4.19
N GLN A 352 -1.22 11.47 5.07
CA GLN A 352 -2.03 10.52 5.80
C GLN A 352 -3.43 11.06 6.04
N PHE A 353 -4.42 10.22 5.85
CA PHE A 353 -5.84 10.51 6.08
C PHE A 353 -6.55 9.25 6.57
N THR A 354 -7.71 9.43 7.22
CA THR A 354 -8.56 8.33 7.66
C THR A 354 -9.79 8.27 6.77
N GLU A 355 -10.27 7.07 6.50
CA GLU A 355 -11.55 6.82 5.85
C GLU A 355 -12.43 5.96 6.77
N SER A 356 -13.74 6.20 6.77
CA SER A 356 -14.68 5.43 7.60
C SER A 356 -16.13 5.49 7.13
N ASN A 357 -16.94 4.48 7.51
CA ASN A 357 -18.38 4.39 7.23
C ASN A 357 -19.24 4.03 8.45
#